data_AF-A0A3M2Y0P8-F1
#
_entry.id   AF-A0A3M2Y0P8-F1
#
_cell.length_a   1.000
_cell.length_b   1.000
_cell.length_c   1.000
_cell.angle_alpha   90.00
_cell.angle_beta   90.00
_cell.angle_gamma   90.00
#
_symmetry.space_group_name_H-M   'P 1'
#
loop_
_entity.id
_entity.type
_entity.pdbx_description
1 polymer ?
#
loop_
_entity_poly.entity_id
_entity_poly.type
_entity_poly.pdbx_seq_one_letter_code
_entity_poly.pdbx_strand_id
1 'polypeptide(L)' 'MSQPWSPDSWRALPIQQQPHYPDAAHLLKVEQTLASYPPLVFAGEAREL' A
#
# COMPACT_ATOMS: atom_id res chain seq x y z
N MET A 1 22.95 6.55 -3.24
CA MET A 1 21.98 7.06 -4.23
C MET A 1 20.60 6.91 -3.63
N SER A 2 19.77 7.97 -3.62
CA SER A 2 18.41 7.89 -3.10
C SER A 2 17.60 6.93 -3.96
N GLN A 3 17.01 5.90 -3.34
CA GLN A 3 16.03 5.06 -4.02
C GLN A 3 14.81 5.95 -4.35
N PRO A 4 14.32 5.95 -5.61
CA PRO A 4 13.14 6.71 -5.97
C PRO A 4 11.93 6.20 -5.18
N TRP A 5 11.10 7.12 -4.69
CA TRP A 5 9.89 6.76 -3.95
C TRP A 5 8.82 6.23 -4.89
N SER A 6 8.19 5.12 -4.49
CA SER A 6 6.94 4.61 -5.05
C SER A 6 6.08 4.06 -3.91
N PRO A 7 4.75 3.92 -4.08
CA PRO A 7 3.88 3.36 -3.05
C PRO A 7 4.26 1.94 -2.59
N ASP A 8 4.99 1.18 -3.41
CA ASP A 8 5.45 -0.18 -3.12
C ASP A 8 6.89 -0.27 -2.58
N SER A 9 7.69 0.81 -2.66
CA SER A 9 9.13 0.75 -2.34
C SER A 9 9.43 0.36 -0.88
N TRP A 10 8.48 0.58 0.03
CA TRP A 10 8.60 0.15 1.44
C TRP A 10 8.71 -1.37 1.60
N ARG A 11 8.19 -2.16 0.65
CA ARG A 11 8.20 -3.64 0.72
C ARG A 11 9.62 -4.21 0.67
N ALA A 12 10.59 -3.45 0.20
CA ALA A 12 12.01 -3.83 0.18
C ALA A 12 12.77 -3.47 1.48
N LEU A 13 12.12 -2.79 2.44
CA LEU A 13 12.73 -2.35 3.68
C LEU A 13 12.38 -3.29 4.85
N PRO A 14 13.19 -3.33 5.93
CA PRO A 14 12.83 -4.05 7.15
C PRO A 14 11.52 -3.51 7.73
N ILE A 15 10.55 -4.39 7.98
CA ILE A 15 9.25 -4.03 8.55
C ILE A 15 8.93 -4.87 9.78
N GLN A 16 8.26 -4.25 10.74
CA GLN A 16 7.85 -4.88 12.00
C GLN A 16 6.31 -4.92 12.09
N GLN A 17 5.77 -5.80 12.93
CA GLN A 17 4.33 -5.90 13.22
C GLN A 17 3.42 -6.21 12.01
N GLN A 18 3.97 -6.74 10.91
CA GLN A 18 3.16 -7.24 9.81
C GLN A 18 2.69 -8.68 10.08
N PRO A 19 1.43 -9.00 9.79
CA PRO A 19 0.96 -10.37 9.86
C PRO A 19 1.61 -11.24 8.78
N HIS A 20 1.75 -12.53 9.08
CA HIS A 20 2.14 -13.53 8.09
C HIS A 20 0.87 -14.08 7.41
N TYR A 21 0.64 -13.70 6.16
CA TYR A 21 -0.45 -14.25 5.36
C TYR A 21 -0.03 -15.59 4.74
N PRO A 22 -0.85 -16.65 4.86
CA PRO A 22 -0.49 -17.98 4.37
C PRO A 22 -0.58 -18.12 2.83
N ASP A 23 -1.35 -17.27 2.17
CA ASP A 23 -1.57 -17.30 0.72
C ASP A 23 -1.24 -15.94 0.10
N ALA A 24 -0.06 -15.86 -0.52
CA ALA A 24 0.42 -14.65 -1.18
C ALA A 24 -0.39 -14.30 -2.44
N ALA A 25 -0.94 -15.29 -3.15
CA ALA A 25 -1.73 -15.06 -4.35
C ALA A 25 -3.10 -14.47 -4.00
N HIS A 26 -3.72 -14.97 -2.92
CA HIS A 26 -4.96 -14.41 -2.40
C HIS A 26 -4.73 -12.98 -1.88
N LEU A 27 -3.65 -12.72 -1.15
CA LEU A 27 -3.29 -11.36 -0.71
C LEU A 27 -3.19 -10.40 -1.90
N LEU A 28 -2.45 -10.78 -2.95
CA LEU A 28 -2.30 -9.96 -4.15
C LEU A 28 -3.65 -9.65 -4.82
N LYS A 29 -4.54 -10.64 -4.91
CA LYS A 29 -5.87 -10.47 -5.50
C LYS A 29 -6.73 -9.46 -4.71
N VAL A 30 -6.64 -9.50 -3.38
CA VAL A 30 -7.36 -8.55 -2.52
C VAL A 30 -6.77 -7.15 -2.66
N GLU A 31 -5.45 -7.01 -2.65
CA GLU A 31 -4.77 -5.72 -2.87
C GLU A 31 -5.16 -5.09 -4.21
N GLN A 32 -5.19 -5.87 -5.29
CA GLN A 32 -5.64 -5.41 -6.62
C GLN A 32 -7.10 -4.97 -6.63
N THR A 33 -7.97 -5.69 -5.92
CA THR A 33 -9.39 -5.34 -5.83
C THR A 33 -9.56 -4.01 -5.11
N LEU A 34 -8.90 -3.83 -3.96
CA LEU A 34 -8.97 -2.60 -3.18
C LEU A 34 -8.38 -1.40 -3.93
N ALA A 35 -7.31 -1.59 -4.69
CA ALA A 35 -6.71 -0.55 -5.52
C ALA A 35 -7.66 -0.01 -6.62
N SER A 36 -8.68 -0.78 -7.00
CA SER A 36 -9.68 -0.38 -8.00
C SER A 36 -10.83 0.46 -7.43
N TYR A 37 -11.00 0.50 -6.11
CA TYR A 37 -12.09 1.20 -5.45
C TYR A 37 -11.83 2.71 -5.32
N PRO A 38 -12.89 3.53 -5.24
CA PRO A 38 -12.73 4.95 -5.00
C PRO A 38 -12.02 5.22 -3.66
N PRO A 39 -11.21 6.29 -3.58
CA PRO A 39 -10.53 6.64 -2.34
C PRO A 39 -11.54 7.11 -1.28
N LEU A 40 -11.21 6.91 -0.01
CA LEU A 40 -12.06 7.32 1.11
C LEU A 40 -12.10 8.85 1.31
N VAL A 41 -11.05 9.53 0.88
CA VAL A 41 -10.90 10.99 0.97
C VAL A 41 -10.31 11.53 -0.33
N PHE A 42 -10.66 12.77 -0.66
CA PHE A 42 -10.09 13.49 -1.78
C PHE A 42 -8.73 14.09 -1.41
N ALA A 43 -7.85 14.25 -2.40
CA ALA A 43 -6.51 14.82 -2.18
C ALA A 43 -6.53 16.27 -1.68
N GLY A 44 -7.59 17.03 -1.97
CA GLY A 44 -7.80 18.38 -1.46
C GLY A 44 -8.04 18.40 0.05
N GLU A 45 -8.88 17.49 0.54
CA GLU A 45 -9.18 17.38 1.98
C GLU A 45 -7.90 17.17 2.80
N ALA A 46 -7.00 16.31 2.32
CA ALA A 46 -5.71 16.06 2.98
C ALA A 46 -4.76 17.27 2.99
N ARG A 47 -4.92 18.25 2.09
CA ARG A 47 -4.11 19.48 2.05
C ARG A 47 -4.66 20.57 2.97
N GLU A 48 -5.92 20.48 3.35
CA GLU A 48 -6.61 21.46 4.20
C GLU A 48 -6.60 21.08 5.69
N LEU A 49 -6.06 19.91 6.04
CA LEU A 49 -5.82 19.44 7.41
C LEU A 49 -4.61 20.14 8.06
#